data_AF-A0A951KMY9-F1
#
_entry.id   AF-A0A951KMY9-F1
#
_cell.length_a   1.000
_cell.length_b   1.000
_cell.length_c   1.000
_cell.angle_alpha   90.00
_cell.angle_beta   90.00
_cell.angle_gamma   90.00
#
_symmetry.space_group_name_H-M   'P 1'
#
loop_
_entity.id
_entity.type
_entity.pdbx_description
1 polymer ?
#
loop_
_entity_poly.entity_id
_entity_poly.type
_entity_poly.pdbx_seq_one_letter_code
_entity_poly.pdbx_strand_id
1 'polypeptide(L)'
;MPGKSQMGGVDLAGLLYLVAVLVVVFLPLLLGRGGAPPGQSDSDSDDGWGKGPRQPPPPSAPKGGIPLDDAEPARVRLRDRTRLADRLPARNRRPAREPERRPVRTPSGK
;
A
#
# COMPACT_ATOMS: atom_id res chain seq x y z
N MET A 1 -20.34 -44.50 -43.74
CA MET A 1 -21.00 -44.95 -42.49
C MET A 1 -20.32 -44.26 -41.31
N PRO A 2 -20.90 -43.22 -40.71
CA PRO A 2 -20.30 -42.62 -39.51
C PRO A 2 -20.79 -43.37 -38.28
N GLY A 3 -19.83 -43.92 -37.52
CA GLY A 3 -20.06 -44.63 -36.27
C GLY A 3 -20.74 -43.70 -35.26
N LYS A 4 -21.80 -44.21 -34.65
CA LYS A 4 -22.57 -43.53 -33.61
C LYS A 4 -21.68 -43.51 -32.37
N SER A 5 -20.93 -42.44 -32.13
CA SER A 5 -20.06 -42.32 -30.96
C SER A 5 -20.86 -41.96 -29.70
N GLN A 6 -22.06 -42.53 -29.54
CA GLN A 6 -22.90 -42.38 -28.37
C GLN A 6 -22.73 -43.60 -27.48
N MET A 7 -22.18 -43.40 -26.29
CA MET A 7 -22.02 -44.45 -25.29
C MET A 7 -22.69 -43.96 -24.00
N GLY A 8 -23.78 -44.62 -23.61
CA GLY A 8 -24.54 -44.25 -22.39
C GLY A 8 -25.24 -42.89 -22.42
N GLY A 9 -25.63 -42.39 -23.60
CA GLY A 9 -26.29 -41.08 -23.75
C GLY A 9 -25.32 -39.89 -23.84
N VAL A 10 -24.02 -40.15 -23.81
CA VAL A 10 -22.97 -39.12 -23.95
C VAL A 10 -22.38 -39.21 -25.34
N ASP A 11 -22.26 -38.06 -26.02
CA ASP A 11 -21.53 -37.95 -27.27
C ASP A 11 -20.02 -37.92 -26.99
N LEU A 12 -19.32 -38.99 -27.40
CA LEU A 12 -17.88 -39.13 -27.23
C LEU A 12 -17.10 -38.02 -27.95
N ALA A 13 -17.62 -37.51 -29.08
CA ALA A 13 -16.97 -36.42 -29.80
C ALA A 13 -17.03 -35.12 -28.97
N GLY A 14 -18.22 -34.79 -28.44
CA GLY A 14 -18.39 -33.67 -27.50
C GLY A 14 -17.58 -33.84 -26.22
N LEU A 15 -17.50 -35.05 -25.66
CA LEU A 15 -16.69 -35.32 -24.47
C LEU A 15 -15.19 -35.11 -24.74
N LEU A 16 -14.69 -35.62 -25.86
CA LEU A 16 -13.29 -35.46 -26.24
C LEU A 16 -12.95 -33.99 -26.52
N TYR A 17 -13.87 -33.26 -27.15
CA TYR A 17 -13.74 -31.82 -27.35
C TYR A 17 -13.68 -31.07 -26.01
N LEU A 18 -14.56 -31.39 -25.07
CA LEU A 18 -14.57 -30.80 -23.73
C LEU A 18 -13.25 -31.06 -23.00
N VAL A 19 -12.74 -32.30 -23.03
CA VAL A 19 -11.45 -32.66 -22.43
C VAL A 19 -10.32 -31.88 -23.09
N ALA A 20 -10.30 -31.76 -24.41
CA ALA A 20 -9.28 -30.99 -25.13
C ALA A 20 -9.29 -29.50 -24.73
N VAL A 21 -10.47 -28.88 -24.61
CA VAL A 21 -10.61 -27.49 -24.14
C VAL A 21 -10.08 -27.34 -22.72
N LEU A 22 -10.43 -28.25 -21.82
CA LEU A 22 -9.92 -28.25 -20.44
C LEU A 22 -8.38 -28.36 -20.42
N VAL A 23 -7.80 -29.26 -21.22
CA VAL A 23 -6.34 -29.38 -21.31
C VAL A 23 -5.73 -28.06 -21.81
N VAL A 24 -6.22 -27.47 -22.89
CA VAL A 24 -5.65 -26.22 -23.42
C VAL A 24 -5.71 -25.06 -22.41
N VAL A 25 -6.79 -24.97 -21.62
CA VAL A 25 -6.95 -23.90 -20.62
C VAL A 25 -6.12 -24.15 -19.37
N PHE A 26 -6.10 -25.38 -18.86
CA PHE A 26 -5.46 -25.69 -17.58
C PHE A 26 -3.99 -26.09 -17.69
N LEU A 27 -3.55 -26.66 -18.81
CA LEU A 27 -2.16 -27.05 -19.05
C LEU A 27 -1.15 -25.88 -18.87
N PRO A 28 -1.38 -24.65 -19.38
CA PRO A 28 -0.47 -23.53 -19.11
C PRO A 28 -0.51 -23.06 -17.65
N LEU A 29 -1.63 -23.23 -16.94
CA LEU A 29 -1.71 -22.93 -15.51
C LEU A 29 -0.92 -23.95 -14.67
N LEU A 30 -0.88 -25.21 -15.10
CA LEU A 30 -0.09 -26.27 -14.46
C LEU A 30 1.40 -26.12 -14.80
N LEU A 31 1.76 -25.86 -16.06
CA LEU A 31 3.16 -25.71 -16.51
C LEU A 31 3.78 -24.37 -16.11
N GLY A 32 3.00 -23.28 -16.09
CA GLY A 32 3.46 -21.94 -15.73
C GLY A 32 3.80 -21.77 -14.25
N ARG A 33 3.53 -22.79 -13.41
CA ARG A 33 3.82 -22.77 -11.97
C ARG A 33 5.25 -23.24 -11.63
N GLY A 34 6.02 -23.79 -12.59
CA GLY A 34 7.32 -24.42 -12.33
C GLY A 34 8.56 -23.74 -12.90
N GLY A 35 8.43 -22.65 -13.66
CA GLY A 35 9.57 -22.01 -14.33
C GLY A 35 10.00 -20.72 -13.67
N ALA A 36 10.99 -20.78 -12.77
CA ALA A 36 11.74 -19.59 -12.41
C ALA A 36 12.40 -19.00 -13.67
N PRO A 37 12.31 -17.69 -13.93
CA PRO A 37 13.07 -17.08 -15.02
C PRO A 37 14.57 -17.31 -14.81
N PRO A 38 15.35 -17.62 -15.86
CA PRO A 38 16.79 -17.83 -15.73
C PRO A 38 17.44 -16.53 -15.24
N GLY A 39 17.87 -16.50 -13.99
CA GLY A 39 18.42 -15.31 -13.32
C GLY A 39 18.09 -15.20 -11.84
N GLN A 40 17.23 -16.06 -11.30
CA GLN A 40 16.88 -16.09 -9.88
C GLN A 40 17.82 -17.05 -9.14
N SER A 41 18.88 -16.52 -8.52
CA SER A 41 19.68 -17.25 -7.55
C SER A 41 18.88 -17.39 -6.25
N ASP A 42 18.14 -18.47 -6.11
CA ASP A 42 17.44 -18.81 -4.87
C ASP A 42 18.39 -19.57 -3.94
N SER A 43 18.91 -18.86 -2.93
CA SER A 43 18.97 -19.46 -1.60
C SER A 43 17.64 -19.19 -0.92
N ASP A 44 17.16 -20.21 -0.22
CA ASP A 44 15.99 -20.24 0.65
C ASP A 44 14.66 -20.58 -0.03
N SER A 45 14.49 -21.90 -0.16
CA SER A 45 13.25 -22.64 -0.01
C SER A 45 12.37 -22.07 1.13
N ASP A 46 11.16 -21.64 0.80
CA ASP A 46 10.00 -21.89 1.65
C ASP A 46 8.69 -21.67 0.87
N ASP A 47 7.88 -22.72 0.89
CA ASP A 47 6.62 -22.85 0.17
C ASP A 47 5.51 -22.04 0.86
N GLY A 48 5.16 -20.89 0.29
CA GLY A 48 4.10 -20.01 0.81
C GLY A 48 3.04 -19.64 -0.23
N TRP A 49 1.79 -20.02 0.01
CA TRP A 49 0.63 -19.56 -0.76
C TRP A 49 0.45 -18.04 -0.59
N GLY A 50 0.37 -17.31 -1.71
CA GLY A 50 0.00 -15.90 -1.72
C GLY A 50 1.19 -14.95 -1.80
N LYS A 51 1.82 -14.83 -2.98
CA LYS A 51 2.64 -13.66 -3.29
C LYS A 51 1.67 -12.47 -3.38
N GLY A 52 1.56 -11.72 -2.28
CA GLY A 52 0.80 -10.48 -2.22
C GLY A 52 1.22 -9.51 -3.35
N PRO A 53 0.49 -8.40 -3.54
CA PRO A 53 0.82 -7.44 -4.59
C PRO A 53 2.31 -7.08 -4.53
N ARG A 54 2.99 -7.12 -5.69
CA ARG A 54 4.40 -6.77 -5.80
C ARG A 54 4.63 -5.43 -5.10
N GLN A 55 5.61 -5.38 -4.20
CA GLN A 55 6.02 -4.11 -3.61
C GLN A 55 6.40 -3.14 -4.74
N PRO A 56 5.94 -1.88 -4.67
CA PRO A 56 6.41 -0.87 -5.61
C PRO A 56 7.93 -0.73 -5.50
N PRO A 57 8.62 -0.42 -6.61
CA PRO A 57 10.04 -0.12 -6.55
C PRO A 57 10.29 1.03 -5.56
N PRO A 58 11.46 1.05 -4.89
CA PRO A 58 11.80 2.14 -4.00
C PRO A 58 11.74 3.48 -4.75
N PRO A 59 11.34 4.58 -4.08
CA PRO A 59 11.31 5.89 -4.71
C PRO A 59 12.72 6.27 -5.17
N SER A 60 12.81 7.04 -6.26
CA SER A 60 14.07 7.63 -6.69
C SER A 60 14.64 8.51 -5.57
N ALA A 61 15.97 8.51 -5.43
CA ALA A 61 16.64 9.41 -4.52
C ALA A 61 16.25 10.86 -4.87
N PRO A 62 16.04 11.73 -3.85
CA PRO A 62 15.76 13.13 -4.11
C PRO A 62 16.90 13.70 -4.97
N LYS A 63 16.56 14.36 -6.07
CA LYS A 63 17.50 15.16 -6.85
C LYS A 63 17.87 16.37 -5.97
N GLY A 64 18.85 16.19 -5.10
CA GLY A 64 19.24 17.18 -4.10
C GLY A 64 19.75 18.48 -4.73
N GLY A 65 19.73 19.54 -3.93
CA GLY A 65 20.50 20.78 -4.12
C GLY A 65 21.29 21.06 -2.86
N ILE A 66 22.26 21.98 -2.92
CA ILE A 66 22.99 22.43 -1.73
C ILE A 66 21.96 23.08 -0.79
N PRO A 67 21.78 22.59 0.45
CA PRO A 67 20.92 23.26 1.42
C PRO A 67 21.38 24.71 1.59
N LEU A 68 20.45 25.63 1.93
CA LEU A 68 20.88 26.95 2.40
C LEU A 68 21.76 26.77 3.65
N ASP A 69 22.69 27.69 3.87
CA ASP A 69 23.64 27.61 4.99
C ASP A 69 22.94 27.55 6.37
N ASP A 70 21.70 28.02 6.46
CA ASP A 70 20.85 28.02 7.66
C ASP A 70 19.72 26.97 7.63
N ALA A 71 19.74 26.06 6.66
CA ALA A 71 18.70 25.04 6.51
C ALA A 71 18.80 23.97 7.62
N GLU A 72 18.02 24.14 8.69
CA GLU A 72 17.85 23.11 9.70
C GLU A 72 16.83 22.04 9.28
N PRO A 73 17.12 20.74 9.48
CA PRO A 73 16.18 19.67 9.21
C PRO A 73 14.95 19.77 10.12
N ALA A 74 13.77 19.46 9.57
CA ALA A 74 12.52 19.47 10.32
C ALA A 74 12.58 18.55 11.55
N ARG A 75 12.13 19.05 12.69
CA ARG A 75 12.12 18.33 13.98
C ARG A 75 11.23 17.09 14.00
N VAL A 76 10.20 17.06 13.16
CA VAL A 76 9.23 15.96 13.08
C VAL A 76 9.05 15.53 11.64
N ARG A 77 9.09 14.21 11.41
CA ARG A 77 8.78 13.60 10.11
C ARG A 77 7.37 13.01 10.14
N LEU A 78 6.49 13.50 9.28
CA LEU A 78 5.12 12.98 9.15
C LEU A 78 5.10 11.84 8.14
N ARG A 79 5.22 10.61 8.63
CA ARG A 79 5.11 9.38 7.82
C ARG A 79 3.77 8.67 7.99
N ASP A 80 2.98 9.08 8.96
CA ASP A 80 1.68 8.52 9.31
C ASP A 80 0.54 9.52 9.00
N ARG A 81 -0.70 9.15 9.32
CA ARG A 81 -1.89 10.01 9.10
C ARG A 81 -2.07 11.08 10.17
N THR A 82 -1.11 11.24 11.08
CA THR A 82 -1.23 12.18 12.21
C THR A 82 -0.98 13.62 11.77
N ARG A 83 -1.52 14.59 12.51
CA ARG A 83 -1.30 16.00 12.19
C ARG A 83 -0.06 16.51 12.92
N LEU A 84 0.61 17.48 12.32
CA LEU A 84 1.77 18.13 12.93
C LEU A 84 1.44 18.76 14.30
N ALA A 85 0.22 19.29 14.44
CA ALA A 85 -0.29 19.88 15.67
C ALA A 85 -0.34 18.88 16.83
N ASP A 86 -0.49 17.58 16.55
CA ASP A 86 -0.57 16.52 17.55
C ASP A 86 0.83 16.13 18.07
N ARG A 87 1.88 16.49 17.33
CA ARG A 87 3.29 16.14 17.62
C ARG A 87 4.07 17.30 18.22
N LEU A 88 3.51 18.51 18.23
CA LEU A 88 4.13 19.71 18.76
C LEU A 88 3.52 20.09 20.11
N PRO A 89 4.30 20.67 21.04
CA PRO A 89 3.76 21.26 22.25
C PRO A 89 2.68 22.30 21.92
N ALA A 90 1.65 22.37 22.76
CA ALA A 90 0.61 23.38 22.62
C ALA A 90 1.24 24.78 22.63
N ARG A 91 0.95 25.58 21.60
CA ARG A 91 1.47 26.95 21.49
C ARG A 91 0.93 27.77 22.67
N ASN A 92 1.83 28.27 23.51
CA ASN A 92 1.46 29.23 24.54
C ASN A 92 0.99 30.52 23.85
N ARG A 93 -0.32 30.78 23.89
CA ARG A 93 -0.92 31.99 23.33
C ARG A 93 -1.10 33.00 24.45
N ARG A 94 -0.62 34.23 24.24
CA ARG A 94 -0.97 35.35 25.11
C ARG A 94 -2.50 35.53 25.12
N PRO A 95 -3.14 35.83 26.26
CA PRO A 95 -4.56 36.16 26.30
C PRO A 95 -4.90 37.25 25.28
N ALA A 96 -5.98 37.04 24.52
CA ALA A 96 -6.40 37.98 23.48
C ALA A 96 -6.89 39.32 24.04
N ARG A 97 -7.23 39.36 25.33
CA ARG A 97 -7.71 40.55 26.02
C ARG A 97 -7.11 40.60 27.41
N GLU A 98 -6.75 41.80 27.85
CA GLU A 98 -6.36 42.07 29.22
C GLU A 98 -7.55 41.78 30.15
N PRO A 99 -7.35 41.18 31.34
CA PRO A 99 -8.41 40.97 32.31
C PRO A 99 -9.11 42.30 32.63
N GLU A 100 -10.44 42.25 32.75
CA GLU A 100 -11.25 43.44 33.03
C GLU A 100 -10.77 44.10 34.33
N ARG A 101 -10.34 45.37 34.24
CA ARG A 101 -9.85 46.12 35.41
C ARG A 101 -11.03 46.45 36.30
N ARG A 102 -10.98 46.00 37.56
CA ARG A 102 -11.97 46.39 38.56
C ARG A 102 -11.75 47.86 38.96
N PRO A 103 -12.78 48.72 38.88
CA PRO A 103 -12.66 50.10 39.33
C PRO A 103 -12.46 50.15 40.84
N VAL A 104 -11.40 50.84 41.28
CA VAL A 104 -11.16 51.14 42.70
C VAL A 104 -11.93 52.42 43.04
N ARG A 105 -12.80 52.36 44.06
CA ARG A 105 -13.50 53.56 44.54
C ARG A 105 -12.50 54.44 45.29
N THR A 106 -12.25 55.64 44.80
CA THR A 106 -11.56 56.68 45.56
C THR A 106 -12.56 57.41 46.46
N PRO A 107 -12.30 57.54 47.77
CA PRO A 107 -13.12 58.39 48.63
C PRO A 107 -12.88 59.85 48.26
N SER A 108 -13.94 60.54 47.84
CA SER A 108 -13.95 61.99 47.69
C SER A 108 -14.14 62.61 49.08
N GLY A 109 -13.03 63.01 49.71
CA GLY A 109 -13.01 63.67 51.01
C GLY A 109 -12.70 65.15 50.85
N LYS A 110 -13.63 65.99 51.33
CA LYS A 110 -13.49 67.45 51.51
C LYS A 110 -12.57 67.78 52.68
#